data_AF-A0A525IBP6-F1
#
_entry.id   AF-A0A525IBP6-F1
#
_cell.length_a   1.000
_cell.length_b   1.000
_cell.length_c   1.000
_cell.angle_alpha   90.00
_cell.angle_beta   90.00
_cell.angle_gamma   90.00
#
_symmetry.space_group_name_H-M   'P 1'
#
loop_
_entity.id
_entity.type
_entity.pdbx_description
1 polymer ?
#
loop_
_entity_poly.entity_id
_entity_poly.type
_entity_poly.pdbx_seq_one_letter_code
_entity_poly.pdbx_strand_id
1 'polypeptide(L)'
;MTKDEILRLRAHLRRSFGAPGLTVTLSGRDGDGADVSLGERKLGALTVDDEDGDRSFSFEMKIPVDRATIQDYLRRLFENDKLRVVGRMKKTDSVELNNGEDFLGVVSADNPAGSSYTLQMAILDFDLEDL
;
A
#
# COMPACT_ATOMS: atom_id res chain seq x y z
N MET A 1 11.24 4.98 12.74
CA MET A 1 10.96 5.85 11.59
C MET A 1 11.40 7.27 11.88
N THR A 2 12.33 7.79 11.06
CA THR A 2 12.79 9.18 11.15
C THR A 2 11.81 10.12 10.45
N LYS A 3 11.91 11.42 10.73
CA LYS A 3 11.09 12.43 10.04
C LYS A 3 11.31 12.42 8.52
N ASP A 4 12.55 12.21 8.09
CA ASP A 4 12.92 12.15 6.68
C ASP A 4 12.28 10.95 5.98
N GLU A 5 12.34 9.76 6.59
CA GLU A 5 11.65 8.57 6.09
C GLU A 5 10.15 8.79 5.95
N ILE A 6 9.49 9.42 6.93
CA ILE A 6 8.05 9.73 6.85
C ILE A 6 7.74 10.63 5.63
N LEU A 7 8.61 11.60 5.34
CA LEU A 7 8.44 12.47 4.17
C LEU A 7 8.61 11.69 2.86
N ARG A 8 9.64 10.84 2.77
CA ARG A 8 9.92 9.99 1.59
C ARG A 8 8.82 8.95 1.37
N LEU A 9 8.42 8.22 2.41
CA LEU A 9 7.32 7.25 2.37
C LEU A 9 6.02 7.91 1.90
N ARG A 10 5.70 9.11 2.40
CA ARG A 10 4.55 9.88 1.92
C ARG A 10 4.68 10.25 0.44
N ALA A 11 5.85 10.72 0.00
CA ALA A 11 6.09 11.07 -1.39
C ALA A 11 5.97 9.85 -2.31
N HIS A 12 6.53 8.71 -1.89
CA HIS A 12 6.46 7.43 -2.59
C HIS A 12 5.00 7.00 -2.74
N LEU A 13 4.26 6.85 -1.64
CA LEU A 13 2.86 6.41 -1.68
C LEU A 13 1.96 7.33 -2.50
N ARG A 14 2.17 8.66 -2.43
CA ARG A 14 1.45 9.64 -3.28
C ARG A 14 1.70 9.38 -4.76
N ARG A 15 2.95 9.12 -5.15
CA ARG A 15 3.33 8.82 -6.54
C ARG A 15 2.75 7.47 -6.97
N SER A 16 2.98 6.43 -6.17
CA SER A 16 2.57 5.04 -6.44
C SER A 16 1.07 4.92 -6.64
N PHE A 17 0.24 5.53 -5.78
CA PHE A 17 -1.22 5.50 -5.92
C PHE A 17 -1.79 6.62 -6.80
N GLY A 18 -1.00 7.62 -7.18
CA GLY A 18 -1.50 8.83 -7.85
C GLY A 18 -2.42 9.69 -6.97
N ALA A 19 -2.22 9.62 -5.65
CA ALA A 19 -3.13 10.20 -4.65
C ALA A 19 -2.45 11.31 -3.83
N PRO A 20 -2.40 12.57 -4.31
CA PRO A 20 -1.64 13.65 -3.67
C PRO A 20 -2.13 14.02 -2.25
N GLY A 21 -3.38 13.68 -1.92
CA GLY A 21 -3.97 13.90 -0.60
C GLY A 21 -3.51 12.93 0.49
N LEU A 22 -2.76 11.88 0.15
CA LEU A 22 -2.31 10.87 1.11
C LEU A 22 -1.36 11.48 2.15
N THR A 23 -1.56 11.13 3.41
CA THR A 23 -0.71 11.54 4.53
C THR A 23 -0.11 10.32 5.21
N VAL A 24 1.09 10.50 5.76
CA VAL A 24 1.78 9.51 6.58
C VAL A 24 2.14 10.19 7.88
N THR A 25 1.73 9.59 9.00
CA THR A 25 1.94 10.11 10.35
C THR A 25 2.51 9.01 11.22
N LEU A 26 3.52 9.30 12.03
CA LEU A 26 4.08 8.32 12.96
C LEU A 26 2.98 7.68 13.82
N SER A 27 3.05 6.36 13.98
CA SER A 27 2.21 5.58 14.87
C SER A 27 3.09 4.65 15.72
N GLY A 28 2.58 4.20 16.87
CA GLY A 28 3.35 3.44 17.84
C GLY A 28 4.10 4.31 18.86
N ARG A 29 4.52 3.71 19.97
CA ARG A 29 5.26 4.39 21.05
C ARG A 29 6.75 4.55 20.72
N ASP A 30 7.30 3.61 19.95
CA ASP A 30 8.74 3.51 19.66
C ASP A 30 9.08 3.99 18.24
N GLY A 31 8.10 4.55 17.52
CA GLY A 31 8.27 5.07 16.16
C GLY A 31 8.56 3.98 15.13
N ASP A 32 8.22 2.74 15.41
CA ASP A 32 8.36 1.57 14.55
C ASP A 32 7.25 1.46 13.48
N GLY A 33 6.22 2.29 13.58
CA GLY A 33 5.10 2.34 12.65
C GLY A 33 4.76 3.73 12.14
N ALA A 34 3.95 3.76 11.08
CA ALA A 34 3.24 4.95 10.66
C ALA A 34 1.84 4.61 10.14
N ASP A 35 0.90 5.53 10.33
CA ASP A 35 -0.44 5.45 9.80
C ASP A 35 -0.53 6.18 8.46
N VAL A 36 -1.13 5.52 7.47
CA VAL A 36 -1.41 6.08 6.16
C VAL A 36 -2.88 6.47 6.09
N SER A 37 -3.15 7.74 5.77
CA SER A 37 -4.51 8.27 5.73
C SER A 37 -4.80 9.06 4.45
N LEU A 38 -6.08 9.17 4.09
CA LEU A 38 -6.57 10.05 3.04
C LEU A 38 -7.70 10.91 3.61
N GLY A 39 -7.43 12.20 3.78
CA GLY A 39 -8.27 13.07 4.61
C GLY A 39 -8.26 12.60 6.07
N GLU A 40 -9.44 12.46 6.68
CA GLU A 40 -9.60 11.98 8.05
C GLU A 40 -9.67 10.45 8.16
N ARG A 41 -9.71 9.74 7.02
CA ARG A 41 -9.82 8.27 7.02
C ARG A 41 -8.44 7.62 7.01
N LYS A 42 -8.15 6.83 8.04
CA LYS A 42 -7.02 5.88 8.04
C LYS A 42 -7.27 4.77 7.01
N LEU A 43 -6.31 4.57 6.11
CA LEU A 43 -6.34 3.52 5.09
C LEU A 43 -5.55 2.29 5.53
N GLY A 44 -4.36 2.50 6.09
CA GLY A 44 -3.43 1.42 6.36
C GLY A 44 -2.34 1.81 7.34
N ALA A 45 -1.38 0.91 7.48
CA ALA A 45 -0.22 1.09 8.33
C ALA A 45 1.06 0.74 7.57
N LEU A 46 2.14 1.42 7.95
CA LEU A 46 3.50 1.13 7.58
C LEU A 46 4.21 0.54 8.80
N THR A 47 5.04 -0.47 8.58
CA THR A 47 5.98 -0.99 9.58
C THR A 47 7.40 -0.94 9.02
N VAL A 48 8.38 -0.73 9.88
CA VAL A 48 9.79 -0.88 9.54
C VAL A 48 10.18 -2.35 9.66
N ASP A 49 10.91 -2.84 8.68
CA ASP A 49 11.68 -4.08 8.77
C ASP A 49 13.17 -3.70 8.63
N ASP A 50 13.98 -4.15 9.59
CA ASP A 50 15.41 -3.84 9.71
C ASP A 50 16.20 -5.14 9.96
N GLU A 51 15.71 -6.25 9.41
CA GLU A 51 16.40 -7.54 9.47
C GLU A 51 17.68 -7.48 8.62
N ASP A 52 18.81 -7.86 9.22
CA ASP A 52 20.13 -7.98 8.57
C ASP A 52 20.78 -6.70 8.00
N GLY A 53 20.28 -5.52 8.35
CA GLY A 53 20.88 -4.23 8.00
C GLY A 53 20.43 -3.67 6.63
N ASP A 54 19.52 -4.36 5.95
CA ASP A 54 18.80 -3.85 4.80
C ASP A 54 17.46 -3.29 5.26
N ARG A 55 17.37 -1.96 5.33
CA ARG A 55 16.18 -1.31 5.85
C ARG A 55 15.08 -1.31 4.78
N SER A 56 13.89 -1.73 5.17
CA SER A 56 12.72 -1.74 4.30
C SER A 56 11.45 -1.41 5.07
N PHE A 57 10.38 -1.18 4.32
CA PHE A 57 9.08 -0.84 4.89
C PHE A 57 7.99 -1.69 4.24
N SER A 58 7.03 -2.11 5.06
CA SER A 58 5.85 -2.82 4.58
C SER A 58 4.63 -1.92 4.74
N PHE A 59 3.89 -1.70 3.67
CA PHE A 59 2.58 -1.05 3.71
C PHE A 59 1.47 -2.09 3.62
N GLU A 60 0.56 -2.05 4.60
CA GLU A 60 -0.64 -2.88 4.62
C GLU A 60 -1.93 -2.05 4.65
N MET A 61 -2.90 -2.41 3.81
CA MET A 61 -4.22 -1.76 3.74
C MET A 61 -5.33 -2.79 3.57
N LYS A 62 -6.38 -2.67 4.39
CA LYS A 62 -7.59 -3.50 4.25
C LYS A 62 -8.48 -3.02 3.11
N ILE A 63 -9.00 -3.97 2.34
CA ILE A 63 -9.89 -3.79 1.21
C ILE A 63 -11.16 -4.58 1.50
N PRO A 64 -12.20 -3.95 2.06
CA PRO A 64 -13.40 -4.62 2.56
C PRO A 64 -14.42 -4.87 1.43
N VAL A 65 -13.96 -5.35 0.29
CA VAL A 65 -14.80 -5.67 -0.87
C VAL A 65 -14.36 -6.98 -1.50
N ASP A 66 -15.25 -7.61 -2.27
CA ASP A 66 -14.93 -8.85 -2.98
C ASP A 66 -13.95 -8.62 -4.14
N ARG A 67 -13.40 -9.72 -4.68
CA ARG A 67 -12.43 -9.70 -5.78
C ARG A 67 -12.89 -8.91 -7.00
N ALA A 68 -14.16 -9.04 -7.36
CA ALA A 68 -14.69 -8.46 -8.60
C ALA A 68 -14.76 -6.93 -8.53
N THR A 69 -14.82 -6.39 -7.32
CA THR A 69 -14.99 -4.96 -7.06
C THR A 69 -13.73 -4.24 -6.58
N ILE A 70 -12.64 -4.96 -6.27
CA ILE A 70 -11.36 -4.37 -5.80
C ILE A 70 -10.90 -3.22 -6.70
N GLN A 71 -10.83 -3.41 -8.02
CA GLN A 71 -10.30 -2.39 -8.91
C GLN A 71 -11.12 -1.10 -8.86
N ASP A 72 -12.44 -1.21 -8.99
CA ASP A 72 -13.33 -0.05 -8.97
C ASP A 72 -13.33 0.62 -7.60
N TYR A 73 -13.26 -0.15 -6.52
CA TYR A 73 -13.09 0.37 -5.16
C TYR A 73 -11.81 1.22 -5.04
N LEU A 74 -10.66 0.69 -5.48
CA LEU A 74 -9.37 1.38 -5.39
C LEU A 74 -9.30 2.62 -6.29
N ARG A 75 -9.84 2.55 -7.51
CA ARG A 75 -9.93 3.71 -8.41
C ARG A 75 -10.73 4.86 -7.81
N ARG A 76 -11.88 4.55 -7.21
CA ARG A 76 -12.72 5.54 -6.52
C ARG A 76 -12.07 6.05 -5.23
N LEU A 77 -11.41 5.17 -4.49
CA LEU A 77 -10.71 5.51 -3.26
C LEU A 77 -9.60 6.54 -3.50
N PHE A 78 -8.78 6.34 -4.53
CA PHE A 78 -7.61 7.17 -4.83
C PHE A 78 -7.85 8.18 -5.95
N GLU A 79 -9.05 8.22 -6.53
CA GLU A 79 -9.42 9.05 -7.69
C GLU A 79 -8.44 8.86 -8.87
N ASN A 80 -8.02 7.61 -9.11
CA ASN A 80 -7.01 7.27 -10.11
C ASN A 80 -7.43 6.06 -10.98
N ASP A 81 -7.90 6.34 -12.19
CA ASP A 81 -8.34 5.33 -13.16
C ASP A 81 -7.20 4.48 -13.76
N LYS A 82 -5.94 4.84 -13.53
CA LYS A 82 -4.78 4.05 -13.99
C LYS A 82 -4.52 2.83 -13.12
N LEU A 83 -5.12 2.75 -11.93
CA LEU A 83 -5.00 1.57 -11.07
C LEU A 83 -5.62 0.35 -11.77
N ARG A 84 -4.90 -0.76 -11.76
CA ARG A 84 -5.31 -2.01 -12.42
C ARG A 84 -5.09 -3.20 -11.50
N VAL A 85 -6.05 -4.09 -11.47
CA VAL A 85 -5.95 -5.38 -10.78
C VAL A 85 -5.68 -6.46 -11.81
N VAL A 86 -4.58 -7.18 -11.66
CA VAL A 86 -4.15 -8.23 -12.58
C VAL A 86 -4.19 -9.59 -11.88
N GLY A 87 -4.82 -10.56 -12.52
CA GLY A 87 -4.89 -11.92 -12.00
C GLY A 87 -3.52 -12.60 -12.02
N ARG A 88 -3.16 -13.28 -10.93
CA ARG A 88 -1.93 -14.08 -10.87
C ARG A 88 -2.20 -15.48 -11.42
N MET A 89 -1.35 -15.94 -12.34
CA MET A 89 -1.55 -17.22 -13.03
C MET A 89 -1.71 -18.36 -12.01
N LYS A 90 -2.80 -19.14 -12.13
CA LYS A 90 -3.18 -20.26 -11.23
C LYS A 90 -3.51 -19.89 -9.77
N LYS A 91 -3.57 -18.61 -9.40
CA LYS A 91 -3.93 -18.17 -8.04
C LYS A 91 -5.27 -17.43 -8.04
N THR A 92 -6.23 -17.94 -7.29
CA THR A 92 -7.57 -17.34 -7.12
C THR A 92 -7.70 -16.52 -5.85
N ASP A 93 -6.78 -16.71 -4.91
CA ASP A 93 -6.72 -16.04 -3.60
C ASP A 93 -6.04 -14.67 -3.67
N SER A 94 -5.31 -14.36 -4.75
CA SER A 94 -4.54 -13.14 -4.86
C SER A 94 -4.54 -12.53 -6.26
N VAL A 95 -4.24 -11.23 -6.30
CA VAL A 95 -4.07 -10.41 -7.50
C VAL A 95 -2.89 -9.46 -7.30
N GLU A 96 -2.37 -8.93 -8.40
CA GLU A 96 -1.39 -7.86 -8.41
C GLU A 96 -2.12 -6.53 -8.57
N LEU A 97 -1.69 -5.52 -7.82
CA LEU A 97 -2.12 -4.14 -8.00
C LEU A 97 -1.03 -3.38 -8.75
N ASN A 98 -1.41 -2.74 -9.84
CA ASN A 98 -0.51 -1.94 -10.68
C ASN A 98 -1.05 -0.52 -10.86
N ASN A 99 -0.18 0.45 -11.14
CA ASN A 99 -0.54 1.76 -11.65
C ASN A 99 0.07 1.94 -13.05
N GLY A 100 -0.76 1.86 -14.09
CA GLY A 100 -0.23 1.75 -15.45
C GLY A 100 0.56 0.45 -15.64
N GLU A 101 1.85 0.56 -15.93
CA GLU A 101 2.78 -0.56 -16.09
C GLU A 101 3.56 -0.90 -14.80
N ASP A 102 3.48 -0.02 -13.79
CA ASP A 102 4.25 -0.15 -12.55
C ASP A 102 3.53 -1.09 -11.56
N PHE A 103 4.25 -2.11 -11.08
CA PHE A 103 3.77 -3.01 -10.03
C PHE A 103 3.82 -2.30 -8.67
N LEU A 104 2.73 -2.34 -7.92
CA LEU A 104 2.62 -1.71 -6.60
C LEU A 104 2.64 -2.73 -5.45
N GLY A 105 2.05 -3.90 -5.63
CA GLY A 105 1.94 -4.86 -4.54
C GLY A 105 0.96 -5.98 -4.81
N VAL A 106 0.79 -6.85 -3.81
CA VAL A 106 -0.10 -8.01 -3.88
C VAL A 106 -1.33 -7.76 -3.03
N VAL A 107 -2.50 -8.03 -3.59
CA VAL A 107 -3.77 -8.03 -2.84
C VAL A 107 -4.22 -9.47 -2.64
N SER A 108 -4.31 -9.91 -1.39
CA SER A 108 -4.58 -11.30 -1.01
C SER A 108 -5.87 -11.40 -0.19
N ALA A 109 -6.65 -12.46 -0.42
CA ALA A 109 -7.89 -12.71 0.31
C ALA A 109 -7.59 -12.97 1.79
N ASP A 110 -8.35 -12.33 2.69
CA ASP A 110 -8.21 -12.55 4.14
C ASP A 110 -8.87 -13.86 4.59
N ASN A 111 -9.78 -14.41 3.79
CA ASN A 111 -10.56 -15.59 4.12
C ASN A 111 -10.94 -16.40 2.86
N PRO A 112 -11.31 -17.68 3.01
CA PRO A 112 -11.67 -18.54 1.86
C PRO A 112 -12.88 -18.07 1.06
N ALA A 113 -13.77 -17.26 1.65
CA ALA A 113 -14.93 -16.72 0.96
C ALA A 113 -14.57 -15.54 0.03
N GLY A 114 -13.38 -14.96 0.16
CA GLY A 114 -12.93 -13.83 -0.67
C GLY A 114 -13.82 -12.58 -0.51
N SER A 115 -14.36 -12.37 0.69
CA SER A 115 -15.21 -11.21 1.00
C SER A 115 -14.42 -9.96 1.42
N SER A 116 -13.15 -10.13 1.77
CA SER A 116 -12.23 -9.05 2.07
C SER A 116 -10.81 -9.44 1.68
N TYR A 117 -10.00 -8.42 1.42
CA TYR A 117 -8.63 -8.55 0.97
C TYR A 117 -7.70 -7.61 1.76
N THR A 118 -6.42 -7.92 1.74
CA THR A 118 -5.35 -7.03 2.20
C THR A 118 -4.40 -6.75 1.06
N LEU A 119 -4.12 -5.47 0.80
CA LEU A 119 -2.99 -5.04 -0.01
C LEU A 119 -1.74 -5.07 0.86
N GLN A 120 -0.69 -5.72 0.37
CA GLN A 120 0.66 -5.71 0.90
C GLN A 120 1.61 -5.17 -0.16
N MET A 121 2.38 -4.14 0.20
CA MET A 121 3.38 -3.48 -0.64
C MET A 121 4.69 -3.41 0.13
N ALA A 122 5.76 -3.93 -0.47
CA ALA A 122 7.12 -3.74 0.03
C ALA A 122 7.68 -2.45 -0.57
N ILE A 123 8.36 -1.67 0.25
CA ILE A 123 9.03 -0.42 -0.13
C ILE A 123 10.47 -0.54 0.33
N LEU A 124 11.39 -0.51 -0.62
CA LEU A 124 12.82 -0.67 -0.40
C LEU A 124 13.51 0.69 -0.38
N ASP A 125 14.73 0.76 0.17
CA ASP A 125 15.44 2.03 0.29
C ASP A 125 15.63 2.73 -1.06
N PHE A 126 15.90 2.00 -2.15
CA PHE A 126 16.03 2.57 -3.49
C PHE A 126 14.73 3.18 -4.02
N ASP A 127 13.56 2.70 -3.58
CA ASP A 127 12.26 3.28 -3.94
C ASP A 127 12.07 4.69 -3.35
N LEU A 128 12.92 5.04 -2.37
CA LEU A 128 12.91 6.28 -1.62
C LEU A 128 14.08 7.22 -1.99
N GLU A 129 15.12 6.74 -2.67
CA GLU A 129 16.35 7.49 -2.99
C GLU A 129 16.11 8.69 -3.93
N ASP A 130 15.11 8.59 -4.82
CA ASP A 130 14.80 9.62 -5.84
C ASP A 130 13.72 10.64 -5.41
N LEU A 131 13.47 10.80 -4.10
CA LEU A 131 12.33 11.58 -3.55
C LEU A 131 12.69 12.80 -2.70
#